data_AF-Q23M75-F1
#
_entry.id   AF-Q23M75-F1
#
_cell.length_a   1.000
_cell.length_b   1.000
_cell.length_c   1.000
_cell.angle_alpha   90.00
_cell.angle_beta   90.00
_cell.angle_gamma   90.00
#
_symmetry.space_group_name_H-M   'P 1'
#
loop_
_entity.id
_entity.type
_entity.pdbx_description
1 polymer ?
#
loop_
_entity_poly.entity_id
_entity_poly.type
_entity_poly.pdbx_seq_one_letter_code
_entity_poly.pdbx_strand_id
1 'polypeptide(L)'
;MNKKLFAFIAVLCFLEVVLSNTCPFCTYSPTGDDSAGQCTSCPSGTCTQNNGTVGQSSTACTINACPIGTYNYSGFDYSINGNPCLSCNPGTSTPTSHTRGTSQASCTVTLKACPKGSYSSSGFDTDGSGSGAGCTTCNAGTQTPNTQTKGTDQSACTLKACAKGNFSASGFDTDGSGAGCTACNVGTSTPNPQTIGTDQSVCTVTVKACAKGSYSSLGFDTDGSGTGCTTCNTGTSTPNTQTKGLDQSACTLKACAKGKYSASGFDTDGSGAGCSACNAGTSTSNTQTIGAGQSVCTVTLKACPAGTYSVSSLDTDGNGSGCNKCAVNTYSAQGATSCTPCTNNRTSPAGSTAVTACVCPQGTSGPTDGISSCSITTSSGSINTLFISFIFILVSLF
;
A
#
# COMPACT_ATOMS: atom_id res chain seq x y z
N MET A 1 97.25 -11.93 8.45
CA MET A 1 96.18 -11.73 9.46
C MET A 1 96.53 -12.54 10.70
N ASN A 2 96.69 -11.89 11.86
CA ASN A 2 97.29 -12.50 13.04
C ASN A 2 96.32 -13.52 13.67
N LYS A 3 96.66 -14.82 13.63
CA LYS A 3 95.81 -15.91 14.16
C LYS A 3 95.40 -15.68 15.62
N LYS A 4 96.25 -14.98 16.40
CA LYS A 4 95.94 -14.60 17.79
C LYS A 4 94.88 -13.50 17.90
N LEU A 5 94.84 -12.55 16.96
CA LEU A 5 93.82 -11.49 16.93
C LEU A 5 92.45 -12.04 16.53
N PHE A 6 92.41 -12.98 15.58
CA PHE A 6 91.17 -13.62 15.16
C PHE A 6 90.58 -14.50 16.28
N ALA A 7 91.42 -15.23 17.01
CA ALA A 7 91.00 -15.98 18.19
C ALA A 7 90.46 -15.06 19.31
N PHE A 8 91.08 -13.89 19.51
CA PHE A 8 90.63 -12.94 20.53
C PHE A 8 89.29 -12.29 20.19
N ILE A 9 89.08 -11.90 18.93
CA ILE A 9 87.80 -11.37 18.44
C ILE A 9 86.71 -12.45 18.52
N ALA A 10 87.02 -13.69 18.14
CA ALA A 10 86.07 -14.79 18.26
C ALA A 10 85.66 -15.03 19.72
N VAL A 11 86.61 -15.05 20.67
CA VAL A 11 86.33 -15.19 22.10
C VAL A 11 85.48 -14.03 22.64
N LEU A 12 85.72 -12.79 22.21
CA LEU A 12 84.90 -11.63 22.57
C LEU A 12 83.48 -11.73 22.02
N CYS A 13 83.30 -12.12 20.76
CA CYS A 13 81.96 -12.34 20.17
C CYS A 13 81.22 -13.49 20.87
N PHE A 14 81.91 -14.56 21.27
CA PHE A 14 81.29 -15.63 22.06
C PHE A 14 80.94 -15.18 23.49
N LEU A 15 81.71 -14.26 24.08
CA LEU A 15 81.43 -13.72 25.40
C LEU A 15 80.20 -12.80 25.40
N GLU A 16 79.99 -12.01 24.34
CA GLU A 16 78.79 -11.17 24.16
C GLU A 16 77.50 -12.00 24.03
N VAL A 17 77.56 -13.16 23.34
CA VAL A 17 76.41 -14.09 23.20
C VAL A 17 76.10 -14.81 24.52
N VAL A 18 77.08 -15.02 25.39
CA VAL A 18 76.87 -15.70 26.69
C VAL A 18 76.29 -14.75 27.76
N LEU A 19 76.47 -13.45 27.59
CA LEU A 19 75.99 -12.43 28.53
C LEU A 19 74.66 -11.79 28.09
N SER A 20 74.11 -12.17 26.94
CA SER A 20 72.85 -11.63 26.46
C SER A 20 71.65 -12.20 27.22
N ASN A 21 70.70 -11.34 27.55
CA ASN A 21 69.44 -11.74 28.15
C ASN A 21 68.40 -11.90 27.05
N THR A 22 67.68 -13.02 27.09
CA THR A 22 66.52 -13.26 26.23
C THR A 22 65.52 -12.13 26.39
N CYS A 23 65.00 -11.61 25.26
CA CYS A 23 64.04 -10.52 25.32
C CYS A 23 62.82 -10.91 26.17
N PRO A 24 62.43 -10.07 27.15
CA PRO A 24 61.29 -10.37 27.99
C PRO A 24 59.98 -10.36 27.18
N PHE A 25 58.95 -10.88 27.81
CA PHE A 25 57.61 -10.94 27.23
C PHE A 25 57.10 -9.58 26.73
N CYS A 26 56.36 -9.58 25.62
CA CYS A 26 55.90 -8.37 24.91
C CYS A 26 57.01 -7.44 24.40
N THR A 27 58.22 -7.97 24.21
CA THR A 27 59.32 -7.27 23.54
C THR A 27 59.94 -8.15 22.45
N TYR A 28 60.60 -7.51 21.48
CA TYR A 28 61.26 -8.17 20.36
C TYR A 28 62.60 -7.52 20.04
N SER A 29 63.50 -8.27 19.40
CA SER A 29 64.75 -7.74 18.83
C SER A 29 65.16 -8.57 17.60
N PRO A 30 66.11 -8.09 16.76
CA PRO A 30 66.55 -8.84 15.59
C PRO A 30 67.18 -10.21 15.89
N THR A 31 67.60 -10.45 17.14
CA THR A 31 68.25 -11.68 17.61
C THR A 31 67.44 -12.43 18.65
N GLY A 32 66.35 -11.85 19.18
CA GLY A 32 65.57 -12.44 20.28
C GLY A 32 66.21 -12.26 21.66
N ASP A 33 67.29 -11.50 21.76
CA ASP A 33 67.96 -11.15 23.00
C ASP A 33 68.46 -9.70 22.94
N ASP A 34 69.11 -9.23 23.99
CA ASP A 34 69.69 -7.88 24.04
C ASP A 34 71.08 -7.76 23.38
N SER A 35 71.58 -8.82 22.71
CA SER A 35 72.91 -8.82 22.08
C SER A 35 73.04 -7.83 20.92
N ALA A 36 71.93 -7.57 20.21
CA ALA A 36 71.84 -6.59 19.14
C ALA A 36 71.31 -5.22 19.61
N GLY A 37 71.32 -4.97 20.92
CA GLY A 37 70.76 -3.77 21.56
C GLY A 37 69.49 -4.06 22.38
N GLN A 38 68.95 -3.03 23.06
CA GLN A 38 67.79 -3.21 23.93
C GLN A 38 66.56 -3.73 23.17
N CYS A 39 65.84 -4.66 23.80
CA CYS A 39 64.59 -5.18 23.26
C CYS A 39 63.54 -4.08 23.12
N THR A 40 62.87 -4.04 21.97
CA THR A 40 61.83 -3.06 21.65
C THR A 40 60.49 -3.54 22.18
N SER A 41 59.77 -2.67 22.90
CA SER A 41 58.43 -3.00 23.43
C SER A 41 57.38 -3.01 22.32
N CYS A 42 56.43 -3.94 22.42
CA CYS A 42 55.27 -3.96 21.54
C CYS A 42 54.40 -2.71 21.69
N PRO A 43 53.75 -2.25 20.61
CA PRO A 43 52.75 -1.20 20.69
C PRO A 43 51.62 -1.54 21.67
N SER A 44 51.04 -0.51 22.28
CA SER A 44 49.91 -0.65 23.20
C SER A 44 48.80 -1.52 22.61
N GLY A 45 48.38 -2.53 23.38
CA GLY A 45 47.34 -3.49 22.95
C GLY A 45 47.84 -4.70 22.19
N THR A 46 49.16 -4.82 21.93
CA THR A 46 49.77 -6.00 21.29
C THR A 46 50.91 -6.59 22.12
N CYS A 47 51.23 -7.85 21.91
CA CYS A 47 52.31 -8.57 22.58
C CYS A 47 52.92 -9.63 21.67
N THR A 48 54.11 -10.08 22.01
CA THR A 48 54.78 -11.22 21.38
C THR A 48 54.23 -12.56 21.92
N GLN A 49 54.44 -13.64 21.16
CA GLN A 49 53.95 -14.96 21.57
C GLN A 49 54.74 -15.55 22.74
N ASN A 50 56.07 -15.38 22.72
CA ASN A 50 57.01 -15.98 23.67
C ASN A 50 58.12 -14.99 24.04
N ASN A 51 58.87 -15.32 25.10
CA ASN A 51 60.16 -14.69 25.33
C ASN A 51 61.09 -14.94 24.14
N GLY A 52 62.01 -14.01 23.90
CA GLY A 52 63.04 -14.11 22.88
C GLY A 52 62.51 -14.06 21.46
N THR A 53 61.46 -13.28 21.23
CA THR A 53 60.87 -13.13 19.91
C THR A 53 61.81 -12.37 18.97
N VAL A 54 62.17 -13.03 17.88
CA VAL A 54 63.01 -12.48 16.81
C VAL A 54 62.14 -11.62 15.88
N GLY A 55 62.50 -10.36 15.69
CA GLY A 55 61.77 -9.43 14.83
C GLY A 55 62.48 -8.09 14.66
N GLN A 56 62.21 -7.40 13.56
CA GLN A 56 62.79 -6.08 13.27
C GLN A 56 61.76 -4.95 13.32
N SER A 57 60.48 -5.27 13.50
CA SER A 57 59.39 -4.30 13.60
C SER A 57 58.23 -4.84 14.44
N SER A 58 57.24 -3.98 14.70
CA SER A 58 56.05 -4.30 15.50
C SER A 58 55.18 -5.43 14.92
N THR A 59 55.46 -5.91 13.70
CA THR A 59 54.79 -7.08 13.13
C THR A 59 55.10 -8.37 13.90
N ALA A 60 56.16 -8.38 14.71
CA ALA A 60 56.46 -9.46 15.65
C ALA A 60 55.44 -9.56 16.82
N CYS A 61 54.66 -8.51 17.05
CA CYS A 61 53.65 -8.43 18.11
C CYS A 61 52.29 -8.89 17.57
N THR A 62 52.12 -10.21 17.44
CA THR A 62 50.95 -10.83 16.80
C THR A 62 49.78 -11.09 17.74
N ILE A 63 50.00 -10.97 19.05
CA ILE A 63 48.99 -11.29 20.07
C ILE A 63 48.28 -10.02 20.50
N ASN A 64 46.95 -10.03 20.51
CA ASN A 64 46.15 -8.89 20.92
C ASN A 64 45.83 -8.95 22.42
N ALA A 65 45.71 -7.77 23.03
CA ALA A 65 45.21 -7.64 24.40
C ALA A 65 43.79 -8.18 24.51
N CYS A 66 43.46 -8.73 25.68
CA CYS A 66 42.08 -9.11 25.97
C CYS A 66 41.19 -7.86 25.86
N PRO A 67 40.11 -7.90 25.05
CA PRO A 67 39.17 -6.79 24.98
C PRO A 67 38.46 -6.58 26.32
N ILE A 68 37.86 -5.40 26.50
CA ILE A 68 37.00 -5.10 27.65
C ILE A 68 35.91 -6.19 27.76
N GLY A 69 35.61 -6.62 28.99
CA GLY A 69 34.69 -7.72 29.26
C GLY A 69 35.34 -9.10 29.25
N THR A 70 36.65 -9.18 28.99
CA THR A 70 37.42 -10.42 29.04
C THR A 70 38.73 -10.24 29.82
N TYR A 71 39.26 -11.34 30.34
CA TYR A 71 40.50 -11.35 31.12
C TYR A 71 41.35 -12.59 30.82
N ASN A 72 42.65 -12.50 31.10
CA ASN A 72 43.57 -13.64 31.10
C ASN A 72 44.68 -13.36 32.13
N TYR A 73 45.39 -14.37 32.62
CA TYR A 73 46.52 -14.19 33.54
C TYR A 73 47.55 -13.16 33.01
N SER A 74 47.80 -13.19 31.71
CA SER A 74 48.72 -12.26 31.03
C SER A 74 48.05 -10.97 30.55
N GLY A 75 46.72 -10.93 30.49
CA GLY A 75 45.95 -9.83 29.87
C GLY A 75 45.95 -9.84 28.34
N PHE A 76 46.46 -10.89 27.70
CA PHE A 76 46.54 -11.04 26.24
C PHE A 76 45.91 -12.37 25.79
N ASP A 77 45.42 -12.41 24.55
CA ASP A 77 44.70 -13.55 23.99
C ASP A 77 45.64 -14.60 23.37
N TYR A 78 45.98 -15.64 24.13
CA TYR A 78 46.81 -16.76 23.67
C TYR A 78 45.98 -17.95 23.20
N SER A 79 44.87 -17.70 22.49
CA SER A 79 44.03 -18.76 21.91
C SER A 79 44.84 -19.81 21.12
N ILE A 80 45.89 -19.39 20.43
CA ILE A 80 46.80 -20.29 19.68
C ILE A 80 47.58 -21.28 20.56
N ASN A 81 47.75 -20.99 21.85
CA ASN A 81 48.45 -21.82 22.83
C ASN A 81 47.46 -22.46 23.83
N GLY A 82 46.15 -22.46 23.54
CA GLY A 82 45.12 -23.02 24.42
C GLY A 82 44.78 -22.16 25.64
N ASN A 83 45.24 -20.91 25.69
CA ASN A 83 44.98 -19.96 26.79
C ASN A 83 44.23 -18.72 26.27
N PRO A 84 42.97 -18.84 25.85
CA PRO A 84 42.18 -17.73 25.35
C PRO A 84 41.85 -16.70 26.44
N CYS A 85 41.40 -15.52 26.05
CA CYS A 85 40.74 -14.61 26.99
C CYS A 85 39.42 -15.24 27.49
N LEU A 86 39.21 -15.21 28.80
CA LEU A 86 38.01 -15.69 29.46
C LEU A 86 37.01 -14.54 29.61
N SER A 87 35.75 -14.81 29.29
CA SER A 87 34.68 -13.81 29.38
C SER A 87 34.21 -13.60 30.82
N CYS A 88 33.88 -12.35 31.14
CA CYS A 88 33.16 -12.03 32.36
C CYS A 88 31.76 -12.65 32.36
N ASN A 89 31.25 -12.95 33.56
CA ASN A 89 29.88 -13.40 33.74
C ASN A 89 28.89 -12.32 33.29
N PRO A 90 27.69 -12.69 32.80
CA PRO A 90 26.67 -11.73 32.41
C PRO A 90 26.41 -10.67 33.50
N GLY A 91 26.33 -9.40 33.10
CA GLY A 91 26.16 -8.26 34.01
C GLY A 91 27.45 -7.74 34.64
N THR A 92 28.61 -8.31 34.30
CA THR A 92 29.92 -7.82 34.76
C THR A 92 30.88 -7.59 33.60
N SER A 93 31.85 -6.71 33.79
CA SER A 93 32.90 -6.40 32.82
C SER A 93 34.22 -6.10 33.52
N THR A 94 35.31 -6.15 32.76
CA THR A 94 36.59 -5.62 33.18
C THR A 94 36.63 -4.09 33.00
N PRO A 95 37.41 -3.36 33.81
CA PRO A 95 37.48 -1.89 33.74
C PRO A 95 38.25 -1.36 32.54
N THR A 96 39.18 -2.15 32.01
CA THR A 96 40.02 -1.78 30.86
C THR A 96 40.25 -2.98 29.95
N SER A 97 40.69 -2.71 28.72
CA SER A 97 41.36 -3.75 27.94
C SER A 97 42.64 -4.20 28.65
N HIS A 98 43.19 -5.34 28.25
CA HIS A 98 44.40 -5.92 28.85
C HIS A 98 44.26 -6.28 30.35
N THR A 99 43.06 -6.63 30.80
CA THR A 99 42.84 -6.96 32.22
C THR A 99 43.49 -8.30 32.59
N ARG A 100 44.40 -8.25 33.57
CA ARG A 100 45.12 -9.41 34.09
C ARG A 100 44.37 -10.06 35.24
N GLY A 101 44.16 -11.37 35.16
CA GLY A 101 43.59 -12.13 36.26
C GLY A 101 43.30 -13.59 35.91
N THR A 102 42.94 -14.36 36.92
CA THR A 102 42.72 -15.82 36.80
C THR A 102 41.29 -16.22 37.11
N SER A 103 40.42 -15.27 37.49
CA SER A 103 39.04 -15.54 37.86
C SER A 103 38.12 -14.32 37.61
N GLN A 104 36.82 -14.54 37.79
CA GLN A 104 35.76 -13.53 37.71
C GLN A 104 35.95 -12.34 38.65
N ALA A 105 36.83 -12.43 39.67
CA ALA A 105 37.18 -11.29 40.52
C ALA A 105 37.80 -10.11 39.73
N SER A 106 38.30 -10.37 38.53
CA SER A 106 38.84 -9.35 37.61
C SER A 106 37.74 -8.52 36.93
N CYS A 107 36.48 -8.99 36.97
CA CYS A 107 35.31 -8.37 36.37
C CYS A 107 34.62 -7.44 37.37
N THR A 108 35.28 -6.34 37.72
CA THR A 108 34.87 -5.44 38.81
C THR A 108 33.81 -4.41 38.40
N VAL A 109 33.56 -4.24 37.11
CA VAL A 109 32.54 -3.32 36.61
C VAL A 109 31.19 -4.03 36.57
N THR A 110 30.17 -3.44 37.17
CA THR A 110 28.78 -3.91 37.04
C THR A 110 28.10 -3.20 35.89
N LEU A 111 27.63 -3.97 34.91
CA LEU A 111 26.90 -3.46 33.75
C LEU A 111 25.43 -3.25 34.08
N LYS A 112 24.80 -2.22 33.52
CA LYS A 112 23.36 -2.01 33.69
C LYS A 112 22.57 -2.75 32.63
N ALA A 113 21.46 -3.35 33.03
CA ALA A 113 20.52 -3.95 32.09
C ALA A 113 20.00 -2.87 31.13
N CYS A 114 19.92 -3.19 29.83
CA CYS A 114 19.30 -2.30 28.87
C CYS A 114 17.86 -1.99 29.30
N PRO A 115 17.44 -0.72 29.33
CA PRO A 115 16.08 -0.37 29.68
C PRO A 115 15.09 -0.92 28.65
N LYS A 116 13.82 -1.02 29.04
CA LYS A 116 12.75 -1.35 28.09
C LYS A 116 12.77 -0.33 26.93
N GLY A 117 12.69 -0.81 25.70
CA GLY A 117 12.88 0.00 24.50
C GLY A 117 14.30 0.03 23.95
N SER A 118 15.23 -0.68 24.58
CA SER A 118 16.59 -0.86 24.06
C SER A 118 17.05 -2.31 24.19
N TYR A 119 18.02 -2.70 23.39
CA TYR A 119 18.61 -4.04 23.37
C TYR A 119 20.13 -4.00 23.21
N SER A 120 20.79 -5.11 23.51
CA SER A 120 22.20 -5.33 23.16
C SER A 120 22.46 -6.83 23.02
N SER A 121 23.63 -7.22 22.49
CA SER A 121 23.98 -8.63 22.28
C SER A 121 24.02 -9.44 23.58
N SER A 122 24.16 -8.79 24.73
CA SER A 122 24.17 -9.41 26.07
C SER A 122 22.93 -9.05 26.91
N GLY A 123 22.13 -8.07 26.47
CA GLY A 123 21.05 -7.45 27.28
C GLY A 123 21.55 -6.42 28.30
N PHE A 124 22.85 -6.18 28.39
CA PHE A 124 23.45 -5.17 29.25
C PHE A 124 24.16 -4.08 28.43
N ASP A 125 24.38 -2.92 29.04
CA ASP A 125 25.19 -1.87 28.41
C ASP A 125 26.61 -2.37 28.08
N THR A 126 27.11 -1.96 26.92
CA THR A 126 28.37 -2.46 26.34
C THR A 126 29.57 -1.55 26.62
N ASP A 127 29.34 -0.36 27.16
CA ASP A 127 30.36 0.66 27.37
C ASP A 127 30.87 0.72 28.82
N GLY A 128 30.36 -0.13 29.73
CA GLY A 128 30.85 -0.27 31.10
C GLY A 128 30.70 0.98 31.98
N SER A 129 30.02 2.02 31.48
CA SER A 129 29.85 3.30 32.15
C SER A 129 28.72 3.29 33.19
N GLY A 130 27.91 2.23 33.20
CA GLY A 130 26.72 2.15 34.04
C GLY A 130 25.69 3.24 33.71
N SER A 131 25.68 3.76 32.49
CA SER A 131 24.77 4.83 32.04
C SER A 131 23.78 4.38 30.96
N GLY A 132 23.89 3.16 30.43
CA GLY A 132 22.99 2.65 29.37
C GLY A 132 23.38 3.06 27.94
N ALA A 133 24.49 3.78 27.74
CA ALA A 133 24.89 4.30 26.42
C ALA A 133 25.40 3.22 25.44
N GLY A 134 25.66 2.00 25.92
CA GLY A 134 25.97 0.85 25.08
C GLY A 134 24.78 -0.02 24.64
N CYS A 135 23.54 0.43 24.85
CA CYS A 135 22.33 -0.25 24.38
C CYS A 135 21.80 0.43 23.10
N THR A 136 21.38 -0.37 22.12
CA THR A 136 20.73 0.12 20.91
C THR A 136 19.26 0.37 21.19
N THR A 137 18.80 1.61 21.01
CA THR A 137 17.39 1.97 21.16
C THR A 137 16.59 1.48 19.96
N CYS A 138 15.38 0.99 20.24
CA CYS A 138 14.43 0.63 19.19
C CYS A 138 14.07 1.84 18.32
N ASN A 139 13.88 1.61 17.02
CA ASN A 139 13.29 2.58 16.13
C ASN A 139 11.95 3.10 16.64
N ALA A 140 11.64 4.36 16.31
CA ALA A 140 10.39 5.00 16.67
C ALA A 140 9.18 4.13 16.30
N GLY A 141 8.23 4.00 17.24
CA GLY A 141 7.03 3.18 17.08
C GLY A 141 7.18 1.71 17.49
N THR A 142 8.37 1.29 17.94
CA THR A 142 8.61 -0.08 18.44
C THR A 142 9.29 -0.09 19.81
N GLN A 143 9.14 -1.18 20.57
CA GLN A 143 9.74 -1.35 21.90
C GLN A 143 10.14 -2.80 22.15
N THR A 144 11.13 -3.02 23.02
CA THR A 144 11.42 -4.36 23.54
C THR A 144 10.40 -4.78 24.61
N PRO A 145 10.11 -6.09 24.76
CA PRO A 145 9.12 -6.55 25.72
C PRO A 145 9.53 -6.32 27.17
N ASN A 146 10.83 -6.46 27.46
CA ASN A 146 11.37 -6.46 28.82
C ASN A 146 12.59 -5.55 28.95
N THR A 147 12.97 -5.22 30.17
CA THR A 147 14.35 -4.81 30.47
C THR A 147 15.31 -5.96 30.16
N GLN A 148 16.58 -5.65 29.94
CA GLN A 148 17.65 -6.62 29.66
C GLN A 148 17.41 -7.44 28.38
N THR A 149 16.76 -6.86 27.37
CA THR A 149 16.45 -7.59 26.14
C THR A 149 17.72 -7.87 25.34
N LYS A 150 17.98 -9.15 25.07
CA LYS A 150 19.09 -9.62 24.25
C LYS A 150 18.73 -9.55 22.76
N GLY A 151 19.56 -8.92 21.96
CA GLY A 151 19.36 -8.79 20.52
C GLY A 151 20.58 -8.20 19.80
N THR A 152 20.71 -8.49 18.51
CA THR A 152 21.77 -7.91 17.66
C THR A 152 21.23 -6.89 16.67
N ASP A 153 19.91 -6.85 16.49
CA ASP A 153 19.23 -5.99 15.53
C ASP A 153 17.78 -5.68 15.98
N GLN A 154 17.08 -4.91 15.15
CA GLN A 154 15.74 -4.40 15.42
C GLN A 154 14.67 -5.50 15.60
N SER A 155 14.95 -6.76 15.26
CA SER A 155 14.02 -7.88 15.52
C SER A 155 13.76 -8.10 17.02
N ALA A 156 14.63 -7.61 17.89
CA ALA A 156 14.41 -7.62 19.34
C ALA A 156 13.30 -6.65 19.80
N CYS A 157 12.91 -5.70 18.96
CA CYS A 157 11.89 -4.70 19.22
C CYS A 157 10.54 -5.14 18.65
N THR A 158 9.89 -6.05 19.36
CA THR A 158 8.68 -6.73 18.87
C THR A 158 7.38 -6.00 19.18
N LEU A 159 7.35 -5.17 20.23
CA LEU A 159 6.13 -4.47 20.64
C LEU A 159 5.87 -3.26 19.75
N LYS A 160 4.62 -3.06 19.34
CA LYS A 160 4.20 -1.94 18.50
C LYS A 160 3.44 -0.90 19.29
N ALA A 161 3.61 0.37 18.95
CA ALA A 161 2.85 1.45 19.57
C ALA A 161 1.34 1.24 19.34
N CYS A 162 0.54 1.47 20.38
CA CYS A 162 -0.91 1.48 20.23
C CYS A 162 -1.32 2.55 19.23
N ALA A 163 -2.14 2.19 18.26
CA ALA A 163 -2.70 3.15 17.31
C ALA A 163 -3.56 4.19 18.03
N LYS A 164 -3.75 5.35 17.40
CA LYS A 164 -4.69 6.37 17.90
C LYS A 164 -6.09 5.75 18.05
N GLY A 165 -6.80 6.11 19.11
CA GLY A 165 -8.05 5.47 19.51
C GLY A 165 -7.86 4.28 20.44
N ASN A 166 -6.62 3.83 20.67
CA ASN A 166 -6.29 2.78 21.62
C ASN A 166 -5.22 3.22 22.61
N PHE A 167 -5.20 2.61 23.80
CA PHE A 167 -4.25 2.89 24.87
C PHE A 167 -3.78 1.62 25.58
N SER A 168 -2.68 1.72 26.31
CA SER A 168 -2.24 0.67 27.25
C SER A 168 -1.39 1.27 28.35
N ALA A 169 -1.08 0.50 29.40
CA ALA A 169 -0.28 0.97 30.53
C ALA A 169 1.14 1.44 30.13
N SER A 170 1.65 0.99 28.98
CA SER A 170 2.94 1.46 28.42
C SER A 170 2.80 2.22 27.10
N GLY A 171 1.61 2.34 26.53
CA GLY A 171 1.38 2.90 25.18
C GLY A 171 1.81 1.99 24.03
N PHE A 172 2.29 0.78 24.33
CA PHE A 172 2.63 -0.26 23.36
C PHE A 172 1.73 -1.47 23.57
N ASP A 173 1.54 -2.29 22.55
CA ASP A 173 0.93 -3.61 22.71
C ASP A 173 1.79 -4.50 23.63
N THR A 174 1.21 -5.61 24.08
CA THR A 174 1.85 -6.51 25.05
C THR A 174 2.55 -7.69 24.39
N ASP A 175 2.31 -7.93 23.11
CA ASP A 175 2.73 -9.14 22.39
C ASP A 175 3.17 -8.88 20.93
N GLY A 176 3.22 -7.62 20.46
CA GLY A 176 3.56 -7.27 19.08
C GLY A 176 2.46 -7.52 18.03
N SER A 177 1.30 -8.05 18.45
CA SER A 177 0.16 -8.38 17.57
C SER A 177 -0.91 -7.28 17.50
N GLY A 178 -0.77 -6.22 18.31
CA GLY A 178 -1.79 -5.19 18.51
C GLY A 178 -2.90 -5.56 19.53
N ALA A 179 -2.92 -6.79 20.06
CA ALA A 179 -3.95 -7.25 20.99
C ALA A 179 -3.82 -6.68 22.42
N GLY A 180 -2.65 -6.17 22.79
CA GLY A 180 -2.40 -5.56 24.10
C GLY A 180 -2.91 -4.13 24.27
N CYS A 181 -3.54 -3.55 23.25
CA CYS A 181 -4.07 -2.20 23.28
C CYS A 181 -5.59 -2.22 23.52
N THR A 182 -6.03 -1.47 24.52
CA THR A 182 -7.45 -1.30 24.84
C THR A 182 -8.04 -0.19 23.98
N ALA A 183 -9.16 -0.47 23.32
CA ALA A 183 -9.85 0.53 22.51
C ALA A 183 -10.63 1.52 23.39
N CYS A 184 -10.65 2.78 22.94
CA CYS A 184 -11.54 3.78 23.51
C CYS A 184 -13.01 3.38 23.35
N ASN A 185 -13.83 3.80 24.31
CA ASN A 185 -15.28 3.63 24.20
C ASN A 185 -15.82 4.33 22.94
N VAL A 186 -16.91 3.78 22.41
CA VAL A 186 -17.59 4.32 21.24
C VAL A 186 -17.86 5.83 21.39
N GLY A 187 -17.49 6.61 20.37
CA GLY A 187 -17.63 8.07 20.38
C GLY A 187 -16.44 8.83 20.97
N THR A 188 -15.43 8.13 21.49
CA THR A 188 -14.19 8.73 22.03
C THR A 188 -12.94 8.15 21.38
N SER A 189 -11.83 8.88 21.47
CA SER A 189 -10.52 8.50 20.94
C SER A 189 -9.40 9.11 21.77
N THR A 190 -8.20 8.54 21.66
CA THR A 190 -7.00 9.12 22.28
C THR A 190 -6.48 10.30 21.47
N PRO A 191 -5.78 11.27 22.08
CA PRO A 191 -5.23 12.41 21.36
C PRO A 191 -4.15 12.00 20.35
N ASN A 192 -3.32 11.03 20.70
CA ASN A 192 -2.14 10.63 19.93
C ASN A 192 -2.04 9.08 19.83
N PRO A 193 -1.28 8.54 18.86
CA PRO A 193 -0.72 7.19 18.98
C PRO A 193 0.12 7.05 20.25
N GLN A 194 0.40 5.80 20.66
CA GLN A 194 1.19 5.46 21.84
C GLN A 194 0.67 6.08 23.15
N THR A 195 -0.65 6.22 23.29
CA THR A 195 -1.24 6.82 24.49
C THR A 195 -1.08 5.90 25.69
N ILE A 196 -0.47 6.42 26.75
CA ILE A 196 -0.24 5.71 28.02
C ILE A 196 -1.44 5.93 28.93
N GLY A 197 -2.07 4.86 29.39
CA GLY A 197 -3.22 4.91 30.29
C GLY A 197 -3.68 3.53 30.76
N THR A 198 -4.45 3.49 31.83
CA THR A 198 -5.04 2.24 32.37
C THR A 198 -6.56 2.20 32.25
N ASP A 199 -7.19 3.31 31.87
CA ASP A 199 -8.64 3.43 31.75
C ASP A 199 -9.04 4.48 30.70
N GLN A 200 -10.36 4.62 30.49
CA GLN A 200 -10.97 5.46 29.46
C GLN A 200 -10.77 6.97 29.67
N SER A 201 -10.20 7.44 30.78
CA SER A 201 -9.94 8.87 31.01
C SER A 201 -8.94 9.47 30.01
N VAL A 202 -8.11 8.63 29.38
CA VAL A 202 -7.17 9.07 28.33
C VAL A 202 -7.83 9.25 26.95
N CYS A 203 -9.07 8.84 26.80
CA CYS A 203 -9.87 8.97 25.57
C CYS A 203 -10.59 10.32 25.54
N THR A 204 -9.83 11.41 25.47
CA THR A 204 -10.35 12.78 25.62
C THR A 204 -10.89 13.39 24.33
N VAL A 205 -10.61 12.79 23.17
CA VAL A 205 -11.08 13.30 21.87
C VAL A 205 -12.46 12.74 21.58
N THR A 206 -13.45 13.60 21.34
CA THR A 206 -14.77 13.16 20.86
C THR A 206 -14.72 12.98 19.34
N VAL A 207 -15.10 11.79 18.86
CA VAL A 207 -15.11 11.47 17.43
C VAL A 207 -16.50 11.59 16.84
N LYS A 208 -16.59 12.14 15.62
CA LYS A 208 -17.87 12.38 14.95
C LYS A 208 -18.38 11.09 14.31
N ALA A 209 -19.69 10.87 14.36
CA ALA A 209 -20.33 9.80 13.60
C ALA A 209 -20.09 10.02 12.09
N CYS A 210 -19.83 8.94 11.36
CA CYS A 210 -19.74 9.02 9.91
C CYS A 210 -21.07 9.53 9.34
N ALA A 211 -21.00 10.56 8.49
CA ALA A 211 -22.20 11.10 7.85
C ALA A 211 -22.82 10.07 6.89
N LYS A 212 -24.09 10.28 6.53
CA LYS A 212 -24.73 9.50 5.47
C LYS A 212 -23.89 9.61 4.18
N GLY A 213 -23.67 8.50 3.50
CA GLY A 213 -22.74 8.40 2.37
C GLY A 213 -21.32 7.97 2.75
N SER A 214 -21.03 7.76 4.03
CA SER A 214 -19.75 7.23 4.50
C SER A 214 -19.93 6.15 5.58
N TYR A 215 -18.90 5.31 5.75
CA TYR A 215 -18.87 4.22 6.73
C TYR A 215 -17.50 4.08 7.39
N SER A 216 -17.44 3.35 8.50
CA SER A 216 -16.20 2.85 9.11
C SER A 216 -16.50 1.59 9.91
N SER A 217 -15.48 0.89 10.43
CA SER A 217 -15.68 -0.34 11.22
C SER A 217 -16.58 -0.13 12.45
N LEU A 218 -16.53 1.06 13.05
CA LEU A 218 -17.31 1.43 14.23
C LEU A 218 -18.47 2.40 13.92
N GLY A 219 -18.55 2.93 12.70
CA GLY A 219 -19.49 3.96 12.30
C GLY A 219 -19.11 5.37 12.79
N PHE A 220 -17.93 5.53 13.39
CA PHE A 220 -17.37 6.82 13.79
C PHE A 220 -16.05 7.05 13.07
N ASP A 221 -15.66 8.31 13.00
CA ASP A 221 -14.30 8.70 12.61
C ASP A 221 -13.27 8.03 13.54
N THR A 222 -12.65 6.94 13.09
CA THR A 222 -11.82 6.09 13.95
C THR A 222 -10.47 6.71 14.28
N ASP A 223 -9.99 7.68 13.49
CA ASP A 223 -8.70 8.32 13.70
C ASP A 223 -8.81 9.71 14.35
N GLY A 224 -10.03 10.21 14.59
CA GLY A 224 -10.30 11.51 15.21
C GLY A 224 -9.63 12.70 14.49
N SER A 225 -9.30 12.56 13.22
CA SER A 225 -8.72 13.60 12.37
C SER A 225 -9.71 14.15 11.33
N GLY A 226 -10.94 13.62 11.31
CA GLY A 226 -11.98 13.97 10.34
C GLY A 226 -11.98 13.09 9.09
N THR A 227 -11.01 12.17 8.94
CA THR A 227 -10.84 11.32 7.74
C THR A 227 -11.06 9.83 7.98
N GLY A 228 -11.32 9.39 9.21
CA GLY A 228 -11.52 7.97 9.55
C GLY A 228 -12.85 7.36 9.05
N CYS A 229 -13.58 8.06 8.18
CA CYS A 229 -14.78 7.56 7.51
C CYS A 229 -14.52 7.42 6.01
N THR A 230 -14.73 6.22 5.47
CA THR A 230 -14.62 5.93 4.04
C THR A 230 -15.90 6.36 3.33
N THR A 231 -15.78 7.20 2.29
CA THR A 231 -16.90 7.61 1.44
C THR A 231 -17.31 6.50 0.49
N CYS A 232 -18.61 6.34 0.28
CA CYS A 232 -19.14 5.46 -0.74
C CYS A 232 -18.70 5.89 -2.15
N ASN A 233 -18.47 4.90 -3.02
CA ASN A 233 -18.26 5.13 -4.45
C ASN A 233 -19.43 5.88 -5.10
N THR A 234 -19.13 6.62 -6.16
CA THR A 234 -20.10 7.36 -6.97
C THR A 234 -21.32 6.52 -7.31
N GLY A 235 -22.51 7.07 -7.09
CA GLY A 235 -23.79 6.40 -7.37
C GLY A 235 -24.31 5.51 -6.25
N THR A 236 -23.59 5.39 -5.13
CA THR A 236 -24.03 4.64 -3.95
C THR A 236 -23.98 5.47 -2.67
N SER A 237 -24.73 5.06 -1.64
CA SER A 237 -24.75 5.72 -0.33
C SER A 237 -25.07 4.75 0.80
N THR A 238 -24.76 5.14 2.03
CA THR A 238 -25.16 4.39 3.22
C THR A 238 -26.58 4.76 3.65
N PRO A 239 -27.34 3.85 4.29
CA PRO A 239 -28.72 4.11 4.69
C PRO A 239 -28.82 5.19 5.77
N ASN A 240 -27.89 5.18 6.73
CA ASN A 240 -27.95 5.99 7.94
C ASN A 240 -26.64 6.74 8.17
N THR A 241 -26.69 7.75 9.04
CA THR A 241 -25.49 8.19 9.75
C THR A 241 -24.96 7.04 10.60
N GLN A 242 -23.66 7.08 10.93
CA GLN A 242 -23.01 6.09 11.77
C GLN A 242 -23.04 4.66 11.20
N THR A 243 -23.01 4.52 9.87
CA THR A 243 -23.06 3.21 9.24
C THR A 243 -21.76 2.43 9.50
N LYS A 244 -21.90 1.22 10.05
CA LYS A 244 -20.80 0.29 10.29
C LYS A 244 -20.52 -0.55 9.05
N GLY A 245 -19.26 -0.67 8.66
CA GLY A 245 -18.83 -1.43 7.50
C GLY A 245 -17.33 -1.54 7.40
N LEU A 246 -16.86 -2.58 6.70
CA LEU A 246 -15.44 -2.77 6.39
C LEU A 246 -15.13 -2.42 4.94
N ASP A 247 -16.13 -2.42 4.07
CA ASP A 247 -16.00 -2.20 2.63
C ASP A 247 -17.29 -1.59 2.03
N GLN A 248 -17.28 -1.47 0.71
CA GLN A 248 -18.33 -0.85 -0.09
C GLN A 248 -19.70 -1.55 0.03
N SER A 249 -19.78 -2.76 0.59
CA SER A 249 -21.06 -3.45 0.85
C SER A 249 -21.95 -2.69 1.84
N ALA A 250 -21.38 -1.81 2.66
CA ALA A 250 -22.13 -0.91 3.54
C ALA A 250 -22.93 0.17 2.77
N CYS A 251 -22.57 0.42 1.51
CA CYS A 251 -23.19 1.42 0.64
C CYS A 251 -24.30 0.81 -0.21
N THR A 252 -25.41 0.46 0.43
CA THR A 252 -26.50 -0.30 -0.19
C THR A 252 -27.47 0.54 -1.01
N LEU A 253 -27.54 1.86 -0.76
CA LEU A 253 -28.49 2.73 -1.45
C LEU A 253 -27.96 3.12 -2.82
N LYS A 254 -28.83 3.15 -3.83
CA LYS A 254 -28.48 3.53 -5.20
C LYS A 254 -29.00 4.92 -5.53
N ALA A 255 -28.26 5.65 -6.35
CA ALA A 255 -28.70 6.96 -6.81
C ALA A 255 -30.02 6.85 -7.59
N CYS A 256 -30.95 7.77 -7.33
CA CYS A 256 -32.17 7.85 -8.12
C CYS A 256 -31.83 8.12 -9.59
N ALA A 257 -32.39 7.32 -10.50
CA ALA A 257 -32.21 7.53 -11.93
C ALA A 257 -32.83 8.86 -12.40
N LYS A 258 -32.45 9.32 -13.59
CA LYS A 258 -33.10 10.47 -14.23
C LYS A 258 -34.62 10.26 -14.31
N GLY A 259 -35.38 11.33 -14.09
CA GLY A 259 -36.84 11.28 -14.02
C GLY A 259 -37.37 10.81 -12.65
N LYS A 260 -36.49 10.56 -11.67
CA LYS A 260 -36.85 10.28 -10.29
C LYS A 260 -36.04 11.11 -9.29
N TYR A 261 -36.59 11.30 -8.10
CA TYR A 261 -35.98 12.08 -7.03
C TYR A 261 -36.26 11.48 -5.64
N SER A 262 -35.51 11.91 -4.64
CA SER A 262 -35.80 11.65 -3.23
C SER A 262 -35.18 12.73 -2.35
N ALA A 263 -35.53 12.77 -1.07
CA ALA A 263 -35.00 13.76 -0.13
C ALA A 263 -33.47 13.72 0.02
N SER A 264 -32.83 12.59 -0.29
CA SER A 264 -31.36 12.47 -0.31
C SER A 264 -30.76 12.21 -1.69
N GLY A 265 -31.57 12.13 -2.75
CA GLY A 265 -31.14 11.76 -4.11
C GLY A 265 -30.78 10.28 -4.28
N PHE A 266 -30.86 9.47 -3.23
CA PHE A 266 -30.68 8.02 -3.25
C PHE A 266 -32.00 7.33 -2.92
N ASP A 267 -32.18 6.09 -3.36
CA ASP A 267 -33.29 5.26 -2.89
C ASP A 267 -33.21 5.07 -1.37
N THR A 268 -34.32 4.69 -0.76
CA THR A 268 -34.44 4.55 0.70
C THR A 268 -34.20 3.12 1.16
N ASP A 269 -34.16 2.16 0.25
CA ASP A 269 -34.15 0.72 0.52
C ASP A 269 -33.18 -0.10 -0.36
N GLY A 270 -32.38 0.53 -1.23
CA GLY A 270 -31.45 -0.15 -2.14
C GLY A 270 -32.09 -0.90 -3.31
N SER A 271 -33.43 -0.93 -3.38
CA SER A 271 -34.20 -1.65 -4.41
C SER A 271 -34.58 -0.78 -5.61
N GLY A 272 -34.33 0.54 -5.53
CA GLY A 272 -34.81 1.53 -6.49
C GLY A 272 -36.27 1.95 -6.32
N ALA A 273 -36.99 1.42 -5.31
CA ALA A 273 -38.37 1.78 -5.00
C ALA A 273 -38.50 3.07 -4.17
N GLY A 274 -37.46 3.43 -3.41
CA GLY A 274 -37.44 4.66 -2.59
C GLY A 274 -37.28 5.98 -3.34
N CYS A 275 -37.37 5.97 -4.67
CA CYS A 275 -37.29 7.16 -5.51
C CYS A 275 -38.66 7.48 -6.12
N SER A 276 -39.16 8.69 -5.87
CA SER A 276 -40.40 9.21 -6.44
C SER A 276 -40.20 9.57 -7.91
N ALA A 277 -41.15 9.17 -8.77
CA ALA A 277 -41.12 9.53 -10.18
C ALA A 277 -41.65 10.94 -10.41
N CYS A 278 -41.08 11.63 -11.41
CA CYS A 278 -41.68 12.83 -11.96
C CYS A 278 -43.04 12.53 -12.63
N ASN A 279 -43.90 13.54 -12.70
CA ASN A 279 -45.20 13.41 -13.36
C ASN A 279 -44.98 13.22 -14.86
N ALA A 280 -45.97 12.60 -15.52
CA ALA A 280 -45.96 12.46 -16.97
C ALA A 280 -45.66 13.81 -17.65
N GLY A 281 -44.74 13.79 -18.63
CA GLY A 281 -44.29 14.99 -19.33
C GLY A 281 -43.18 15.78 -18.64
N THR A 282 -42.71 15.36 -17.46
CA THR A 282 -41.61 16.03 -16.74
C THR A 282 -40.51 15.05 -16.32
N SER A 283 -39.29 15.55 -16.13
CA SER A 283 -38.12 14.78 -15.71
C SER A 283 -37.12 15.62 -14.92
N THR A 284 -36.15 14.97 -14.31
CA THR A 284 -35.00 15.61 -13.66
C THR A 284 -33.84 15.74 -14.64
N SER A 285 -33.02 16.79 -14.51
CA SER A 285 -31.87 16.98 -15.41
C SER A 285 -30.75 15.96 -15.19
N ASN A 286 -30.60 15.50 -13.95
CA ASN A 286 -29.49 14.65 -13.52
C ASN A 286 -29.98 13.40 -12.79
N THR A 287 -29.12 12.38 -12.73
CA THR A 287 -29.22 11.33 -11.72
C THR A 287 -29.01 11.92 -10.33
N GLN A 288 -29.43 11.21 -9.28
CA GLN A 288 -29.26 11.61 -7.89
C GLN A 288 -29.91 12.96 -7.52
N THR A 289 -31.08 13.25 -8.10
CA THR A 289 -31.75 14.53 -7.85
C THR A 289 -32.32 14.59 -6.42
N ILE A 290 -31.86 15.57 -5.64
CA ILE A 290 -32.28 15.82 -4.26
C ILE A 290 -33.53 16.72 -4.26
N GLY A 291 -34.63 16.24 -3.67
CA GLY A 291 -35.87 17.00 -3.58
C GLY A 291 -36.97 16.27 -2.81
N ALA A 292 -37.94 17.02 -2.30
CA ALA A 292 -39.10 16.47 -1.59
C ALA A 292 -40.39 16.44 -2.43
N GLY A 293 -40.37 16.99 -3.65
CA GLY A 293 -41.56 17.07 -4.49
C GLY A 293 -41.26 17.46 -5.95
N GLN A 294 -42.32 17.59 -6.74
CA GLN A 294 -42.28 17.75 -8.20
C GLN A 294 -41.54 19.00 -8.71
N SER A 295 -41.24 19.98 -7.86
CA SER A 295 -40.53 21.19 -8.27
C SER A 295 -39.10 20.92 -8.78
N VAL A 296 -38.52 19.76 -8.45
CA VAL A 296 -37.20 19.35 -8.98
C VAL A 296 -37.27 18.70 -10.37
N CYS A 297 -38.48 18.41 -10.88
CA CYS A 297 -38.74 17.88 -12.21
C CYS A 297 -38.83 19.03 -13.22
N THR A 298 -37.72 19.74 -13.44
CA THR A 298 -37.67 20.97 -14.25
C THR A 298 -37.59 20.73 -15.74
N VAL A 299 -37.26 19.51 -16.18
CA VAL A 299 -37.13 19.18 -17.60
C VAL A 299 -38.52 18.82 -18.14
N THR A 300 -39.00 19.57 -19.13
CA THR A 300 -40.22 19.21 -19.85
C THR A 300 -39.88 18.23 -20.98
N LEU A 301 -40.46 17.03 -20.92
CA LEU A 301 -40.27 16.00 -21.95
C LEU A 301 -41.14 16.31 -23.17
N LYS A 302 -40.58 16.15 -24.37
CA LYS A 302 -41.29 16.36 -25.63
C LYS A 302 -41.78 15.03 -26.19
N ALA A 303 -42.87 15.05 -26.96
CA ALA A 303 -43.30 13.87 -27.71
C ALA A 303 -42.21 13.44 -28.70
N CYS A 304 -42.04 12.13 -28.88
CA CYS A 304 -41.11 11.60 -29.88
C CYS A 304 -41.45 12.16 -31.28
N PRO A 305 -40.47 12.67 -32.05
CA PRO A 305 -40.72 13.16 -33.39
C PRO A 305 -41.23 12.03 -34.30
N ALA A 306 -41.97 12.40 -35.36
CA ALA A 306 -42.40 11.44 -36.36
C ALA A 306 -41.20 10.66 -36.94
N GLY A 307 -41.41 9.38 -37.26
CA GLY A 307 -40.34 8.45 -37.67
C GLY A 307 -39.57 7.84 -36.50
N THR A 308 -39.89 8.20 -35.26
CA THR A 308 -39.38 7.57 -34.04
C THR A 308 -40.52 7.17 -33.10
N TYR A 309 -40.24 6.35 -32.09
CA TYR A 309 -41.20 5.91 -31.09
C TYR A 309 -40.54 5.67 -29.74
N SER A 310 -41.29 5.76 -28.65
CA SER A 310 -40.89 5.25 -27.34
C SER A 310 -42.10 4.62 -26.66
N VAL A 311 -41.91 3.66 -25.76
CA VAL A 311 -43.04 3.03 -25.05
C VAL A 311 -43.93 4.03 -24.29
N SER A 312 -43.38 5.20 -23.95
CA SER A 312 -44.06 6.25 -23.20
C SER A 312 -44.56 7.43 -24.05
N SER A 313 -44.42 7.35 -25.39
CA SER A 313 -44.60 8.43 -26.38
C SER A 313 -43.74 9.69 -26.20
N LEU A 314 -43.00 9.78 -25.10
CA LEU A 314 -42.15 10.91 -24.73
C LEU A 314 -40.66 10.58 -24.94
N ASP A 315 -39.90 11.61 -25.26
CA ASP A 315 -38.45 11.61 -25.28
C ASP A 315 -37.92 11.66 -23.85
N THR A 316 -37.56 10.49 -23.31
CA THR A 316 -37.27 10.31 -21.88
C THR A 316 -36.01 11.02 -21.36
N ASP A 317 -35.14 11.50 -22.26
CA ASP A 317 -33.92 12.23 -21.88
C ASP A 317 -33.93 13.71 -22.27
N GLY A 318 -34.97 14.18 -22.97
CA GLY A 318 -35.13 15.55 -23.44
C GLY A 318 -34.12 15.99 -24.52
N ASN A 319 -33.28 15.07 -24.99
CA ASN A 319 -32.17 15.31 -25.94
C ASN A 319 -32.34 14.54 -27.26
N GLY A 320 -33.49 13.89 -27.47
CA GLY A 320 -33.84 13.15 -28.70
C GLY A 320 -33.32 11.72 -28.76
N SER A 321 -32.60 11.24 -27.75
CA SER A 321 -32.07 9.86 -27.69
C SER A 321 -33.03 8.90 -26.97
N GLY A 322 -34.06 9.42 -26.30
CA GLY A 322 -35.10 8.62 -25.65
C GLY A 322 -36.10 7.98 -26.61
N CYS A 323 -36.00 8.25 -27.92
CA CYS A 323 -36.88 7.73 -28.96
C CYS A 323 -36.13 6.81 -29.92
N ASN A 324 -36.70 5.65 -30.20
CA ASN A 324 -36.16 4.66 -31.13
C ASN A 324 -36.60 4.98 -32.56
N LYS A 325 -35.67 4.93 -33.51
CA LYS A 325 -35.98 5.12 -34.93
C LYS A 325 -36.79 3.94 -35.47
N CYS A 326 -37.82 4.23 -36.27
CA CYS A 326 -38.58 3.18 -36.95
C CYS A 326 -37.71 2.40 -37.93
N ALA A 327 -37.84 1.07 -37.93
CA ALA A 327 -37.13 0.19 -38.84
C ALA A 327 -37.66 0.34 -40.28
N VAL A 328 -36.95 -0.27 -41.24
CA VAL A 328 -37.45 -0.38 -42.63
C VAL A 328 -38.83 -1.04 -42.66
N ASN A 329 -39.65 -0.66 -43.64
CA ASN A 329 -41.03 -1.13 -43.82
C ASN A 329 -41.99 -0.75 -42.68
N THR A 330 -41.63 0.25 -41.88
CA THR A 330 -42.50 0.81 -40.84
C THR A 330 -42.47 2.34 -40.88
N TYR A 331 -43.47 2.99 -40.30
CA TYR A 331 -43.56 4.44 -40.14
C TYR A 331 -44.18 4.82 -38.79
N SER A 332 -44.00 6.06 -38.34
CA SER A 332 -44.70 6.56 -37.15
C SER A 332 -45.02 8.05 -37.22
N ALA A 333 -46.18 8.44 -36.69
CA ALA A 333 -46.51 9.83 -36.44
C ALA A 333 -45.81 10.35 -35.17
N GLN A 334 -45.86 11.67 -34.93
CA GLN A 334 -45.34 12.26 -33.69
C GLN A 334 -46.05 11.66 -32.47
N GLY A 335 -45.29 11.35 -31.41
CA GLY A 335 -45.82 10.78 -30.18
C GLY A 335 -46.24 9.31 -30.29
N ALA A 336 -45.75 8.58 -31.29
CA ALA A 336 -46.07 7.17 -31.43
C ALA A 336 -45.43 6.32 -30.31
N THR A 337 -46.19 5.33 -29.82
CA THR A 337 -45.69 4.33 -28.86
C THR A 337 -45.05 3.11 -29.52
N SER A 338 -45.24 2.95 -30.83
CA SER A 338 -44.70 1.89 -31.68
C SER A 338 -44.73 2.34 -33.14
N CYS A 339 -43.91 1.72 -33.99
CA CYS A 339 -43.99 1.94 -35.45
C CYS A 339 -45.10 1.09 -36.08
N THR A 340 -45.80 1.67 -37.04
CA THR A 340 -46.83 1.01 -37.84
C THR A 340 -46.21 0.37 -39.07
N PRO A 341 -46.42 -0.94 -39.34
CA PRO A 341 -45.95 -1.58 -40.55
C PRO A 341 -46.60 -1.03 -41.83
N CYS A 342 -45.85 -1.01 -42.92
CA CYS A 342 -46.41 -0.81 -44.26
C CYS A 342 -47.22 -2.04 -44.68
N THR A 343 -48.45 -1.82 -45.16
CA THR A 343 -49.34 -2.89 -45.63
C THR A 343 -49.24 -3.07 -47.14
N ASN A 344 -49.85 -4.14 -47.66
CA ASN A 344 -50.04 -4.37 -49.10
C ASN A 344 -48.74 -4.39 -49.92
N ASN A 345 -47.73 -5.09 -49.40
CA ASN A 345 -46.41 -5.31 -50.00
C ASN A 345 -45.62 -4.04 -50.33
N ARG A 346 -45.86 -2.97 -49.56
CA ARG A 346 -45.09 -1.72 -49.67
C ARG A 346 -43.87 -1.73 -48.76
N THR A 347 -42.86 -0.95 -49.13
CA THR A 347 -41.63 -0.77 -48.37
C THR A 347 -41.42 0.69 -48.01
N SER A 348 -40.72 0.93 -46.91
CA SER A 348 -40.36 2.29 -46.48
C SER A 348 -38.93 2.33 -45.93
N PRO A 349 -38.21 3.44 -46.08
CA PRO A 349 -36.91 3.60 -45.45
C PRO A 349 -37.05 3.71 -43.93
N ALA A 350 -35.97 3.38 -43.20
CA ALA A 350 -35.93 3.54 -41.75
C ALA A 350 -36.12 5.02 -41.35
N GLY A 351 -36.95 5.27 -40.33
CA GLY A 351 -37.31 6.61 -39.87
C GLY A 351 -38.42 7.30 -40.67
N SER A 352 -39.23 6.54 -41.41
CA SER A 352 -40.35 7.10 -42.16
C SER A 352 -41.41 7.73 -41.26
N THR A 353 -41.88 8.93 -41.61
CA THR A 353 -42.72 9.78 -40.74
C THR A 353 -44.23 9.67 -41.01
N ALA A 354 -44.63 9.01 -42.10
CA ALA A 354 -46.02 8.91 -42.52
C ALA A 354 -46.27 7.67 -43.38
N VAL A 355 -47.52 7.25 -43.49
CA VAL A 355 -47.96 6.11 -44.32
C VAL A 355 -47.62 6.32 -45.80
N THR A 356 -47.60 7.56 -46.27
CA THR A 356 -47.26 7.91 -47.65
C THR A 356 -45.80 7.61 -48.02
N ALA A 357 -44.93 7.35 -47.03
CA ALA A 357 -43.58 6.86 -47.26
C ALA A 357 -43.53 5.35 -47.60
N CYS A 358 -44.65 4.62 -47.42
CA CYS A 358 -44.80 3.25 -47.87
C CYS A 358 -45.03 3.24 -49.40
N VAL A 359 -43.98 2.93 -50.15
CA VAL A 359 -44.01 2.92 -51.62
C VAL A 359 -43.97 1.50 -52.17
N CYS A 360 -44.43 1.32 -53.41
CA CYS A 360 -44.34 0.05 -54.08
C CYS A 360 -42.87 -0.32 -54.34
N PRO A 361 -42.44 -1.57 -54.04
CA PRO A 361 -41.09 -2.02 -54.30
C PRO A 361 -40.81 -2.03 -55.82
N GLN A 362 -39.52 -2.06 -56.19
CA GLN A 362 -39.12 -2.11 -57.60
C GLN A 362 -39.84 -3.23 -58.37
N GLY A 363 -40.30 -2.91 -59.58
CA GLY A 363 -41.04 -3.83 -60.45
C GLY A 363 -42.56 -3.85 -60.24
N THR A 364 -43.08 -3.06 -59.29
CA THR A 364 -44.53 -2.91 -59.04
C THR A 364 -44.96 -1.45 -59.10
N SER A 365 -46.24 -1.20 -59.40
CA SER A 365 -46.83 0.15 -59.37
C SER A 365 -48.19 0.15 -58.67
N GLY A 366 -48.61 1.32 -58.21
CA GLY A 366 -49.87 1.50 -57.47
C GLY A 366 -50.04 2.96 -57.02
N PRO A 367 -51.20 3.33 -56.44
CA PRO A 367 -51.44 4.67 -55.93
C PRO A 367 -50.40 5.14 -54.90
N THR A 368 -50.15 6.44 -54.78
CA THR A 368 -49.19 7.01 -53.82
C THR A 368 -49.76 7.24 -52.41
N ASP A 369 -50.93 6.66 -52.13
CA ASP A 369 -51.66 6.79 -50.87
C ASP A 369 -51.03 6.03 -49.69
N GLY A 370 -50.03 5.19 -49.96
CA GLY A 370 -49.34 4.39 -48.94
C GLY A 370 -50.11 3.17 -48.45
N ILE A 371 -51.34 2.96 -48.94
CA ILE A 371 -52.25 1.92 -48.44
C ILE A 371 -52.82 1.03 -49.54
N SER A 372 -52.88 1.48 -50.80
CA SER A 372 -53.42 0.65 -51.89
C SER A 372 -52.45 -0.48 -52.28
N SER A 373 -52.98 -1.58 -52.82
CA SER A 373 -52.18 -2.71 -53.29
C SER A 373 -51.26 -2.37 -54.46
N CYS A 374 -50.02 -2.86 -54.39
CA CYS A 374 -49.06 -2.81 -55.50
C CYS A 374 -49.34 -3.96 -56.47
N SER A 375 -49.40 -3.66 -57.76
CA SER A 375 -49.52 -4.65 -58.83
C SER A 375 -48.24 -4.71 -59.65
N ILE A 376 -47.93 -5.89 -60.19
CA ILE A 376 -46.79 -6.05 -61.11
C ILE A 376 -47.06 -5.17 -62.32
N THR A 377 -46.09 -4.35 -62.68
CA THR A 377 -46.15 -3.58 -63.92
C THR A 377 -45.92 -4.58 -65.05
N THR A 378 -46.99 -5.16 -65.59
CA THR A 378 -46.90 -5.91 -66.85
C THR A 378 -46.75 -4.93 -68.00
N SER A 379 -45.59 -4.27 -68.11
CA SER A 379 -45.12 -3.80 -69.41
C SER A 379 -44.62 -5.01 -70.19
N SER A 380 -45.54 -5.93 -70.49
CA SER A 380 -45.35 -6.92 -71.56
C SER A 380 -45.46 -6.14 -72.86
N GLY A 381 -44.36 -6.13 -73.63
CA GLY A 381 -44.22 -5.34 -74.84
C GLY A 381 -45.29 -5.65 -75.89
N SER A 382 -46.28 -4.77 -76.02
CA SER A 382 -47.27 -4.81 -77.10
C SER A 382 -47.67 -3.42 -77.59
N ILE A 383 -46.69 -2.54 -77.87
CA ILE A 383 -46.97 -1.28 -78.61
C ILE A 383 -45.98 -1.05 -79.78
N ASN A 384 -44.87 -1.79 -79.90
CA ASN A 384 -43.83 -1.51 -80.92
C ASN A 384 -43.79 -2.43 -82.15
N THR A 385 -44.72 -3.37 -82.32
CA THR A 385 -44.81 -4.20 -83.55
C THR A 385 -45.95 -3.81 -84.50
N LEU A 386 -46.86 -2.91 -84.10
CA LEU A 386 -47.98 -2.49 -84.97
C LEU A 386 -47.65 -1.25 -85.84
N PHE A 387 -46.61 -0.48 -85.50
CA PHE A 387 -46.24 0.74 -86.24
C PHE A 387 -45.17 0.53 -87.33
N ILE A 388 -44.46 -0.60 -87.34
CA ILE A 388 -43.41 -0.88 -88.35
C ILE A 388 -43.97 -1.66 -89.56
N SER A 389 -45.09 -2.39 -89.42
CA SER A 389 -45.77 -3.02 -90.58
C SER A 389 -46.61 -2.04 -91.42
N PHE A 390 -47.00 -0.89 -90.89
CA PHE A 390 -47.73 0.13 -91.67
C PHE A 390 -46.81 1.03 -92.51
N ILE A 391 -45.52 1.12 -92.19
CA ILE A 391 -44.54 1.87 -92.99
C ILE A 391 -44.01 1.05 -94.18
N PHE A 392 -43.97 -0.29 -94.09
CA PHE A 392 -43.55 -1.14 -95.21
C PHE A 392 -44.61 -1.36 -96.30
N ILE A 393 -45.89 -1.14 -96.03
CA ILE A 393 -46.96 -1.23 -97.06
C ILE A 393 -47.12 0.09 -97.83
N LEU A 394 -46.74 1.23 -97.24
CA LEU A 394 -46.82 2.55 -97.89
C LEU A 394 -45.62 2.91 -98.78
N VAL A 395 -44.50 2.16 -98.71
CA VAL A 395 -43.31 2.36 -99.57
C VAL A 395 -43.28 1.40 -100.78
N SER A 396 -44.34 0.61 -100.99
CA SER A 396 -44.52 -0.21 -102.21
C SER A 396 -45.62 0.33 -103.15
N LEU A 397 -46.12 1.54 -102.90
CA LEU A 397 -47.19 2.18 -103.69
C LEU A 397 -46.89 3.65 -104.04
N PHE A 398 -45.63 4.07 -103.99
CA PHE A 398 -45.12 5.27 -104.65
C PHE A 398 -43.74 5.05 -105.23
#